data_AF-A0A915E2A6-F1
#
_entry.id   AF-A0A915E2A6-F1
#
_cell.length_a   1.000
_cell.length_b   1.000
_cell.length_c   1.000
_cell.angle_alpha   90.00
_cell.angle_beta   90.00
_cell.angle_gamma   90.00
#
_symmetry.space_group_name_H-M   'P 1'
#
loop_
_entity.id
_entity.type
_entity.pdbx_description
1 polymer ?
#
loop_
_entity_poly.entity_id
_entity_poly.type
_entity_poly.pdbx_seq_one_letter_code
_entity_poly.pdbx_strand_id
1 'polypeptide(L)'
;MVFIYHRVDKRIILVKQFRPTVNGDVIEMCAGLMDKNKTPVETAKEEILEECGYDVQLEDIIHLKTYLTGIGISGPPQYLFYCEVDESMKAADGGGLKEEGNLWKCEIIFFNTGWISITIEEAREMLNEKEVNSPSSVLYAISWFLQNKINVP
;
A
#
# COMPACT_ATOMS: atom_id res chain seq x y z
N MET A 1 -5.78 1.40 -1.20
CA MET A 1 -4.30 1.37 -1.12
C MET A 1 -3.82 2.67 -0.52
N VAL A 2 -2.75 2.61 0.25
CA VAL A 2 -2.15 3.75 0.92
C VAL A 2 -0.65 3.77 0.65
N PHE A 3 -0.16 4.89 0.16
CA PHE A 3 1.28 5.16 0.11
C PHE A 3 1.71 5.80 1.44
N ILE A 4 2.60 5.13 2.16
CA ILE A 4 2.99 5.52 3.52
C ILE A 4 4.44 5.99 3.52
N TYR A 5 4.68 7.18 4.05
CA TYR A 5 6.03 7.72 4.20
C TYR A 5 6.38 7.94 5.67
N HIS A 6 7.47 7.34 6.14
CA HIS A 6 7.99 7.57 7.47
C HIS A 6 8.84 8.85 7.49
N ARG A 7 8.31 9.93 8.06
CA ARG A 7 8.87 11.29 7.93
C ARG A 7 10.20 11.51 8.67
N VAL A 8 10.42 10.79 9.76
CA VAL A 8 11.64 10.93 10.59
C VAL A 8 12.79 10.12 9.96
N ASP A 9 12.58 8.82 9.76
CA ASP A 9 13.56 7.92 9.13
C ASP A 9 13.73 8.15 7.63
N LYS A 10 12.82 8.92 7.01
CA LYS A 10 12.80 9.24 5.58
C LYS A 10 12.75 8.01 4.69
N ARG A 11 11.91 7.04 5.06
CA ARG A 11 11.72 5.78 4.32
C ARG A 11 10.28 5.65 3.84
N ILE A 12 10.09 4.99 2.71
CA ILE A 12 8.77 4.60 2.19
C ILE A 12 8.43 3.24 2.77
N ILE A 13 7.23 3.08 3.32
CA ILE A 13 6.74 1.81 3.85
C ILE A 13 5.87 1.12 2.78
N LEU A 14 6.18 -0.13 2.50
CA LEU A 14 5.50 -0.99 1.53
C LEU A 14 5.21 -2.35 2.18
N VAL A 15 4.30 -3.11 1.59
CA VAL A 15 3.99 -4.47 2.02
C VAL A 15 4.55 -5.48 1.04
N LYS A 16 4.87 -6.67 1.54
CA LYS A 16 5.32 -7.81 0.77
C LYS A 16 4.23 -8.87 0.83
N GLN A 17 3.69 -9.25 -0.32
CA GLN A 17 2.63 -10.24 -0.41
C GLN A 17 3.03 -11.39 -1.32
N PHE A 18 2.88 -12.63 -0.85
CA PHE A 18 3.05 -13.79 -1.70
C PHE A 18 1.84 -13.90 -2.64
N ARG A 19 2.11 -13.88 -3.95
CA ARG A 19 1.10 -14.01 -5.00
C ARG A 19 1.31 -15.36 -5.72
N PRO A 20 0.40 -16.34 -5.58
CA PRO A 20 0.55 -17.64 -6.24
C PRO A 20 0.69 -17.58 -7.76
N THR A 21 0.09 -16.56 -8.40
CA THR A 21 0.13 -16.34 -9.85
C THR A 21 1.53 -16.06 -10.39
N VAL A 22 2.42 -15.49 -9.58
CA VAL A 22 3.84 -15.27 -9.92
C VAL A 22 4.78 -16.18 -9.13
N ASN A 23 4.21 -17.10 -8.33
CA ASN A 23 4.93 -18.02 -7.45
C ASN A 23 6.04 -17.33 -6.62
N GLY A 24 5.72 -16.19 -6.04
CA GLY A 24 6.70 -15.38 -5.34
C GLY A 24 6.09 -14.17 -4.65
N ASP A 25 6.96 -13.45 -3.95
CA ASP A 25 6.60 -12.20 -3.29
C ASP A 25 6.56 -11.04 -4.28
N VAL A 26 5.53 -10.22 -4.14
CA VAL A 26 5.33 -8.97 -4.87
C VAL A 26 5.39 -7.83 -3.85
N ILE A 27 6.09 -6.75 -4.20
CA ILE A 27 6.10 -5.53 -3.38
C ILE A 27 4.90 -4.68 -3.78
N GLU A 28 4.07 -4.36 -2.79
CA GLU A 28 2.81 -3.64 -2.95
C GLU A 28 2.66 -2.49 -1.94
N MET A 29 1.63 -1.67 -2.11
CA MET A 29 1.22 -0.69 -1.10
C MET A 29 0.27 -1.34 -0.10
N CYS A 30 0.25 -0.84 1.13
CA CYS A 30 -0.74 -1.24 2.12
C CYS A 30 -2.16 -1.09 1.55
N ALA A 31 -2.97 -2.13 1.62
CA ALA A 31 -4.28 -2.16 0.98
C ALA A 31 -5.15 -3.32 1.44
N GLY A 32 -6.44 -3.07 1.57
CA GLY A 32 -7.44 -4.12 1.76
C GLY A 32 -8.75 -3.86 1.04
N LEU A 33 -9.67 -4.81 1.20
CA LEU A 33 -10.99 -4.78 0.62
C LEU A 33 -11.93 -3.91 1.46
N MET A 34 -12.72 -3.09 0.78
CA MET A 34 -13.65 -2.20 1.46
C MET A 34 -14.86 -2.98 2.00
N ASP A 35 -15.12 -2.88 3.30
CA ASP A 35 -16.38 -3.32 3.90
C ASP A 35 -17.51 -2.36 3.47
N LYS A 36 -18.71 -2.89 3.24
CA LYS A 36 -19.89 -2.11 2.82
C LYS A 36 -20.32 -1.05 3.84
N ASN A 37 -19.88 -1.19 5.10
CA ASN A 37 -20.24 -0.29 6.19
C ASN A 37 -19.20 0.78 6.50
N LYS A 38 -18.07 0.80 5.77
CA LYS A 38 -16.96 1.75 6.01
C LYS A 38 -16.72 2.62 4.79
N THR A 39 -16.30 3.85 5.03
CA THR A 39 -15.79 4.72 3.98
C THR A 39 -14.41 4.23 3.49
N PRO A 40 -13.98 4.63 2.28
CA PRO A 40 -12.65 4.30 1.78
C PRO A 40 -11.50 4.73 2.71
N VAL A 41 -11.64 5.87 3.40
CA VAL A 41 -10.60 6.40 4.31
C VAL A 41 -10.58 5.67 5.65
N GLU A 42 -11.74 5.27 6.18
CA GLU A 42 -11.80 4.43 7.38
C GLU A 42 -11.17 3.05 7.14
N THR A 43 -11.45 2.46 5.97
CA THR A 43 -10.78 1.22 5.55
C THR A 43 -9.27 1.44 5.45
N ALA A 44 -8.83 2.53 4.81
CA ALA A 44 -7.39 2.84 4.72
C ALA A 44 -6.71 2.94 6.09
N LYS A 45 -7.35 3.61 7.07
CA LYS A 45 -6.83 3.72 8.43
C LYS A 45 -6.63 2.36 9.10
N GLU A 46 -7.62 1.47 8.96
CA GLU A 46 -7.56 0.14 9.56
C GLU A 46 -6.44 -0.71 8.96
N GLU A 47 -6.32 -0.69 7.63
CA GLU A 47 -5.27 -1.44 6.92
C GLU A 47 -3.86 -0.94 7.29
N ILE A 48 -3.67 0.38 7.44
CA ILE A 48 -2.38 0.93 7.89
C ILE A 48 -2.00 0.39 9.28
N LEU A 49 -2.99 0.27 10.18
CA LEU A 49 -2.76 -0.28 11.51
C LEU A 49 -2.51 -1.79 11.47
N GLU A 50 -3.30 -2.53 10.69
CA GLU A 50 -3.22 -3.98 10.60
C GLU A 50 -1.94 -4.47 9.91
N GLU A 51 -1.63 -3.91 8.74
CA GLU A 51 -0.51 -4.35 7.91
C GLU A 51 0.81 -3.69 8.32
N CYS A 52 0.79 -2.42 8.70
CA CYS A 52 2.01 -1.66 8.96
C CYS A 52 2.18 -1.26 10.43
N GLY A 53 1.14 -1.40 11.26
CA GLY A 53 1.21 -1.18 12.70
C GLY A 53 1.12 0.28 13.15
N TYR A 54 0.71 1.21 12.28
CA TYR A 54 0.63 2.63 12.60
C TYR A 54 -0.82 3.10 12.77
N ASP A 55 -1.11 3.83 13.85
CA ASP A 55 -2.43 4.41 14.09
C ASP A 55 -2.46 5.88 13.62
N VAL A 56 -2.87 6.10 12.37
CA VAL A 56 -2.91 7.42 11.71
C VAL A 56 -4.28 8.05 11.87
N GLN A 57 -4.38 9.34 12.21
CA GLN A 57 -5.66 10.03 12.29
C GLN A 57 -6.33 10.14 10.89
N LEU A 58 -7.66 10.15 10.84
CA LEU A 58 -8.39 10.12 9.57
C LEU A 58 -8.10 11.36 8.70
N GLU A 59 -7.95 12.50 9.34
CA GLU A 59 -7.64 13.80 8.73
C GLU A 59 -6.24 13.86 8.09
N ASP A 60 -5.32 13.00 8.52
CA ASP A 60 -3.95 12.92 8.00
C ASP A 60 -3.84 11.99 6.78
N ILE A 61 -4.92 11.30 6.41
CA ILE A 61 -4.99 10.40 5.25
C ILE A 61 -5.53 11.17 4.04
N ILE A 62 -4.63 11.50 3.12
CA ILE A 62 -4.92 12.33 1.96
C ILE A 62 -5.35 11.45 0.78
N HIS A 63 -6.56 11.67 0.27
CA HIS A 63 -7.02 11.02 -0.96
C HIS A 63 -6.32 11.63 -2.19
N LEU A 64 -5.56 10.81 -2.93
CA LEU A 64 -4.85 11.25 -4.13
C LEU A 64 -5.67 11.04 -5.39
N LYS A 65 -6.25 9.83 -5.54
CA LYS A 65 -6.89 9.44 -6.79
C LYS A 65 -7.86 8.28 -6.60
N THR A 66 -8.93 8.32 -7.39
CA THR A 66 -9.77 7.15 -7.66
C THR A 66 -9.56 6.74 -9.12
N TYR A 67 -9.36 5.46 -9.37
CA TYR A 67 -9.16 4.93 -10.72
C TYR A 67 -9.71 3.52 -10.88
N LEU A 68 -9.90 3.12 -12.14
CA LEU A 68 -10.39 1.79 -12.49
C LEU A 68 -9.23 0.84 -12.69
N THR A 69 -9.37 -0.40 -12.22
CA THR A 69 -8.47 -1.50 -12.49
C THR A 69 -9.20 -2.62 -13.22
N GLY A 70 -8.47 -3.50 -13.91
CA GLY A 70 -9.06 -4.64 -14.60
C GLY A 70 -9.99 -4.25 -15.77
N ILE A 71 -9.61 -3.28 -16.60
CA ILE A 71 -10.42 -2.84 -17.75
C ILE A 71 -10.75 -4.06 -18.64
N GLY A 72 -12.04 -4.40 -18.75
CA GLY A 72 -12.55 -5.55 -19.50
C GLY A 72 -13.15 -6.68 -18.64
N ILE A 73 -12.86 -6.69 -17.34
CA ILE A 73 -13.38 -7.65 -16.35
C ILE A 73 -13.79 -6.80 -15.16
N SER A 74 -15.06 -6.45 -15.03
CA SER A 74 -15.62 -5.41 -14.14
C SER A 74 -14.99 -5.32 -12.74
N GLY A 75 -13.83 -4.66 -12.62
CA GLY A 75 -13.13 -4.44 -11.36
C GLY A 75 -13.75 -3.25 -10.63
N PRO A 76 -13.94 -3.32 -9.30
CA PRO A 76 -14.38 -2.15 -8.55
C PRO A 76 -13.34 -1.03 -8.66
N PRO A 77 -13.76 0.25 -8.52
CA PRO A 77 -12.80 1.36 -8.46
C PRO A 77 -11.86 1.16 -7.28
N GLN A 78 -10.59 1.53 -7.48
CA GLN A 78 -9.60 1.59 -6.42
C GLN A 78 -9.38 3.03 -5.97
N TYR A 79 -9.18 3.18 -4.66
CA TYR A 79 -8.85 4.44 -4.00
C TYR A 79 -7.39 4.41 -3.55
N LEU A 80 -6.64 5.44 -3.96
CA LEU A 80 -5.26 5.65 -3.59
C LEU A 80 -5.16 6.83 -2.61
N PHE A 81 -4.60 6.53 -1.45
CA PHE A 81 -4.34 7.49 -0.38
C PHE A 81 -2.85 7.67 -0.15
N TYR A 82 -2.53 8.72 0.58
CA TYR A 82 -1.19 9.04 1.06
C TYR A 82 -1.26 9.46 2.53
N CYS A 83 -0.29 9.02 3.34
CA CYS A 83 -0.11 9.54 4.69
C CYS A 83 1.37 9.58 5.08
N GLU A 84 1.66 10.36 6.11
CA GLU A 84 2.98 10.43 6.74
C GLU A 84 2.90 9.88 8.16
N VAL A 85 3.86 9.03 8.53
CA VAL A 85 3.93 8.39 9.86
C VAL A 85 5.26 8.68 10.56
N ASP A 86 5.27 8.51 11.87
CA ASP A 86 6.50 8.34 12.64
C ASP A 86 6.32 7.34 13.79
N GLU A 87 7.40 7.08 14.52
CA GLU A 87 7.42 6.14 15.65
C GLU A 87 6.42 6.47 16.78
N SER A 88 5.99 7.73 16.93
CA SER A 88 4.98 8.07 17.93
C SER A 88 3.60 7.49 17.60
N MET A 89 3.37 7.12 16.33
CA MET A 89 2.14 6.53 15.83
C MET A 89 2.19 4.99 15.82
N LYS A 90 3.32 4.37 16.19
CA LYS A 90 3.47 2.90 16.20
C LYS A 90 2.64 2.30 17.34
N ALA A 91 1.60 1.55 16.97
CA ALA A 91 0.65 0.95 17.92
C ALA A 91 0.72 -0.60 17.92
N ALA A 92 1.26 -1.20 16.87
CA ALA A 92 1.46 -2.64 16.74
C ALA A 92 2.66 -2.96 15.83
N ASP A 93 3.10 -4.21 15.78
CA ASP A 93 4.18 -4.63 14.88
C ASP A 93 3.76 -4.59 13.40
N GLY A 94 2.47 -4.73 13.12
CA GLY A 94 1.89 -4.91 11.79
C GLY A 94 1.95 -6.38 11.34
N GLY A 95 1.88 -6.60 10.02
CA GLY A 95 2.03 -7.92 9.40
C GLY A 95 0.76 -8.51 8.79
N GLY A 96 -0.39 -7.82 8.92
CA GLY A 96 -1.64 -8.24 8.30
C GLY A 96 -2.21 -9.54 8.86
N LEU A 97 -3.30 -10.02 8.27
CA LEU A 97 -3.74 -11.39 8.48
C LEU A 97 -2.84 -12.36 7.73
N LYS A 98 -2.56 -13.51 8.37
CA LYS A 98 -1.78 -14.59 7.73
C LYS A 98 -2.44 -15.13 6.46
N GLU A 99 -3.76 -14.99 6.33
CA GLU A 99 -4.54 -15.38 5.16
C GLU A 99 -5.50 -14.23 4.80
N GLU A 100 -5.30 -13.63 3.62
CA GLU A 100 -6.22 -12.63 3.06
C GLU A 100 -6.99 -13.22 1.87
N GLY A 101 -8.32 -13.28 1.98
CA GLY A 101 -9.25 -13.80 0.97
C GLY A 101 -10.44 -14.55 1.58
N ASN A 102 -11.64 -14.47 0.97
CA ASN A 102 -12.83 -15.13 1.50
C ASN A 102 -12.98 -16.57 0.98
N LEU A 103 -13.00 -17.56 1.88
CA LEU A 103 -13.08 -19.01 1.59
C LEU A 103 -14.40 -19.50 0.94
N TRP A 104 -15.42 -18.65 0.79
CA TRP A 104 -16.78 -19.09 0.47
C TRP A 104 -17.20 -18.96 -1.01
N LYS A 105 -16.33 -18.39 -1.85
CA LYS A 105 -16.42 -18.41 -3.32
C LYS A 105 -14.97 -18.45 -3.81
N CYS A 106 -14.65 -19.25 -4.84
CA CYS A 106 -13.30 -19.38 -5.38
C CYS A 106 -12.60 -18.02 -5.55
N GLU A 107 -11.84 -17.59 -4.55
CA GLU A 107 -11.09 -16.33 -4.53
C GLU A 107 -9.65 -16.64 -4.18
N ILE A 108 -8.74 -15.92 -4.82
CA ILE A 108 -7.30 -16.17 -4.79
C ILE A 108 -6.79 -15.87 -3.38
N ILE A 109 -6.12 -16.83 -2.76
CA ILE A 109 -5.48 -16.66 -1.44
C ILE A 109 -4.14 -15.96 -1.63
N PHE A 110 -3.89 -14.95 -0.81
CA PHE A 110 -2.60 -14.29 -0.71
C PHE A 110 -2.14 -14.28 0.74
N PHE A 111 -0.83 -14.34 0.94
CA PHE A 111 -0.22 -14.38 2.26
C PHE A 111 0.58 -13.09 2.45
N ASN A 112 0.21 -12.29 3.45
CA ASN A 112 1.03 -11.16 3.88
C ASN A 112 2.32 -11.71 4.51
N THR A 113 3.46 -11.40 3.91
CA THR A 113 4.78 -11.85 4.38
C THR A 113 5.49 -10.78 5.22
N GLY A 114 4.80 -9.67 5.49
CA GLY A 114 5.25 -8.55 6.30
C GLY A 114 5.34 -7.24 5.50
N TRP A 115 5.79 -6.19 6.17
CA TRP A 115 6.10 -4.90 5.54
C TRP A 115 7.62 -4.68 5.44
N ILE A 116 8.01 -3.88 4.47
CA ILE A 116 9.38 -3.43 4.25
C ILE A 116 9.42 -1.91 4.29
N SER A 117 10.60 -1.36 4.55
CA SER A 117 10.85 0.06 4.32
C SER A 117 12.00 0.22 3.35
N ILE A 118 11.85 1.13 2.39
CA ILE A 118 12.88 1.43 1.39
C ILE A 118 13.29 2.90 1.45
N THR A 119 14.53 3.20 1.09
CA THR A 119 15.04 4.58 0.96
C THR A 119 14.46 5.24 -0.29
N ILE A 120 14.68 6.56 -0.39
CA ILE A 120 14.34 7.33 -1.59
C ILE A 120 15.17 6.85 -2.78
N GLU A 121 16.43 6.50 -2.54
CA GLU A 121 17.36 5.97 -3.54
C GLU A 121 16.89 4.61 -4.06
N GLU A 122 16.56 3.67 -3.19
CA GLU A 122 16.00 2.35 -3.57
C GLU A 122 14.69 2.52 -4.37
N ALA A 123 13.84 3.49 -3.99
CA ALA A 123 12.63 3.79 -4.75
C ALA A 123 12.93 4.36 -6.14
N ARG A 124 13.98 5.19 -6.29
CA ARG A 124 14.43 5.69 -7.60
C ARG A 124 15.01 4.58 -8.46
N GLU A 125 15.79 3.68 -7.87
CA GLU A 125 16.31 2.49 -8.55
C GLU A 125 15.16 1.65 -9.09
N MET A 126 14.14 1.37 -8.27
CA MET A 126 12.96 0.62 -8.71
C MET A 126 12.22 1.28 -9.89
N LEU A 127 12.17 2.62 -9.97
CA LEU A 127 11.57 3.30 -11.13
C LEU A 127 12.44 3.24 -12.40
N ASN A 128 13.75 3.05 -12.26
CA ASN A 128 14.68 3.00 -13.38
C ASN A 128 14.89 1.58 -13.92
N GLU A 129 14.50 0.57 -13.14
CA GLU A 129 14.56 -0.83 -13.55
C GLU A 129 13.65 -1.10 -14.76
N LYS A 130 14.14 -1.96 -15.67
CA LYS A 130 13.39 -2.32 -16.87
C LYS A 130 12.23 -3.26 -16.56
N GLU A 131 12.40 -4.13 -15.57
CA GLU A 131 11.43 -5.13 -15.14
C GLU A 131 11.29 -5.06 -13.62
N VAL A 132 10.08 -4.84 -13.14
CA VAL A 132 9.79 -4.74 -11.70
C VAL A 132 8.62 -5.66 -11.36
N ASN A 133 8.81 -6.46 -10.31
CA ASN A 133 7.76 -7.32 -9.78
C ASN A 133 6.87 -6.57 -8.77
N SER A 134 6.21 -5.51 -9.25
CA SER A 134 5.28 -4.68 -8.48
C SER A 134 4.15 -4.16 -9.38
N PRO A 135 2.94 -3.95 -8.82
CA PRO A 135 1.86 -3.31 -9.56
C PRO A 135 2.25 -1.90 -10.02
N SER A 136 1.73 -1.48 -11.18
CA SER A 136 1.96 -0.13 -11.71
C SER A 136 1.49 0.98 -10.78
N SER A 137 0.56 0.69 -9.86
CA SER A 137 0.11 1.62 -8.82
C SER A 137 1.23 2.00 -7.85
N VAL A 138 2.14 1.08 -7.52
CA VAL A 138 3.33 1.35 -6.69
C VAL A 138 4.25 2.33 -7.42
N LEU A 139 4.55 2.05 -8.69
CA LEU A 139 5.41 2.92 -9.52
C LEU A 139 4.81 4.32 -9.68
N TYR A 140 3.49 4.40 -9.86
CA TYR A 140 2.76 5.67 -9.91
C TYR A 140 2.87 6.44 -8.60
N ALA A 141 2.61 5.78 -7.47
CA ALA A 141 2.62 6.43 -6.16
C ALA A 141 4.02 6.93 -5.78
N ILE A 142 5.07 6.16 -6.07
CA ILE A 142 6.47 6.61 -5.88
C ILE A 142 6.77 7.80 -6.79
N SER A 143 6.41 7.73 -8.08
CA SER A 143 6.64 8.83 -9.02
C SER A 143 5.94 10.11 -8.54
N TRP A 144 4.68 9.99 -8.11
CA TRP A 144 3.92 11.10 -7.53
C TRP A 144 4.61 11.66 -6.28
N PHE A 145 5.02 10.80 -5.35
CA PHE A 145 5.67 11.20 -4.11
C PHE A 145 6.99 11.94 -4.38
N LEU A 146 7.85 11.40 -5.26
CA LEU A 146 9.10 12.05 -5.62
C LEU A 146 8.86 13.43 -6.25
N GLN A 147 7.86 13.56 -7.12
CA GLN A 147 7.53 14.84 -7.77
C GLN A 147 6.93 15.88 -6.81
N ASN A 148 6.08 15.46 -5.87
CA ASN A 148 5.24 16.38 -5.08
C ASN A 148 5.71 16.56 -3.64
N LYS A 149 6.61 15.71 -3.13
CA LYS A 149 7.07 15.74 -1.74
C LYS A 149 8.59 15.86 -1.59
N ILE A 150 9.36 15.33 -2.54
CA ILE A 150 10.83 15.34 -2.46
C ILE A 150 11.45 16.40 -3.38
N ASN A 151 11.03 16.44 -4.65
CA ASN A 151 11.59 17.35 -5.65
C ASN A 151 10.88 18.72 -5.68
N VAL A 152 10.23 19.11 -4.59
CA VAL A 152 9.60 20.43 -4.48
C VAL A 152 10.74 21.46 -4.32
N PRO A 153 10.79 22.52 -5.14
CA PRO A 153 11.83 23.54 -5.06
C PRO A 153 11.83 24.28 -3.72
#